data_AF-A0A2S6ZJB5-F1
#
_entry.id   AF-A0A2S6ZJB5-F1
#
_cell.length_a   1.000
_cell.length_b   1.000
_cell.length_c   1.000
_cell.angle_alpha   90.00
_cell.angle_beta   90.00
_cell.angle_gamma   90.00
#
_symmetry.space_group_name_H-M   'P 1'
#
loop_
_entity.id
_entity.type
_entity.pdbx_description
1 polymer ?
#
loop_
_entity_poly.entity_id
_entity_poly.type
_entity_poly.pdbx_seq_one_letter_code
_entity_poly.pdbx_strand_id
1 'polypeptide(L)'
;MQTPDFGTLLLLVLLLALLPFAAMVVTSYTKIVVVLGLLRNAIGVQQVPPNMVLNGIALIMSCFVMAPVGMEAMRIARSGGGAAPGANQIVVLMDAARQPFRRFLLAHAREREKAFFMHSARQIWPKDQADALKPDDLIVLAPAFTLTELTDAFRIGFLLYLAFVVIDLVIANALMALGLSQVTPNNVAIPFKLLLFVALNGWSTLLHGLILTYR
;
A
#
# COMPACT_ATOMS: atom_id res chain seq x y z
N MET A 1 17.17 -39.21 11.72
CA MET A 1 16.35 -38.16 11.05
C MET A 1 14.99 -38.18 11.71
N GLN A 2 14.75 -37.30 12.69
CA GLN A 2 13.40 -37.13 13.27
C GLN A 2 12.53 -36.45 12.20
N THR A 3 11.43 -37.10 11.81
CA THR A 3 10.41 -36.46 10.98
C THR A 3 9.96 -35.19 11.71
N PRO A 4 9.87 -34.02 11.03
CA PRO A 4 9.34 -32.83 11.67
C PRO A 4 7.96 -33.16 12.23
N ASP A 5 7.76 -32.84 13.51
CA ASP A 5 6.49 -33.05 14.20
C ASP A 5 5.36 -32.38 13.39
N PHE A 6 4.21 -33.04 13.29
CA PHE A 6 3.08 -32.58 12.48
C PHE A 6 2.67 -31.14 12.86
N GLY A 7 2.78 -30.80 14.15
CA GLY A 7 2.54 -29.43 14.64
C GLY A 7 3.51 -28.40 14.05
N THR A 8 4.78 -28.76 13.85
CA THR A 8 5.80 -27.84 13.27
C THR A 8 5.54 -27.61 11.78
N LEU A 9 5.15 -28.66 11.04
CA LEU A 9 4.77 -28.53 9.63
C LEU A 9 3.51 -27.66 9.47
N LEU A 10 2.50 -27.86 10.31
CA LEU A 10 1.28 -27.05 10.30
C LEU A 10 1.58 -25.56 10.55
N LEU A 11 2.43 -25.28 11.53
CA LEU A 11 2.84 -23.91 11.88
C LEU A 11 3.65 -23.25 10.75
N LEU A 12 4.51 -24.01 10.07
CA LEU A 12 5.25 -23.55 8.91
C LEU A 12 4.32 -23.18 7.75
N VAL A 13 3.32 -24.02 7.43
CA VAL A 13 2.34 -23.73 6.37
C VAL A 13 1.53 -22.49 6.72
N LEU A 14 1.11 -22.33 7.97
CA LEU A 14 0.36 -21.15 8.42
C LEU A 14 1.18 -19.86 8.27
N LEU A 15 2.44 -19.86 8.72
CA LEU A 15 3.33 -18.71 8.56
C LEU A 15 3.56 -18.38 7.09
N LEU A 16 3.77 -19.39 6.25
CA LEU A 16 3.97 -19.20 4.82
C LEU A 16 2.72 -18.63 4.13
N ALA A 17 1.52 -19.00 4.59
CA ALA A 17 0.26 -18.47 4.08
C ALA A 17 -0.01 -17.02 4.50
N LEU A 18 0.43 -16.59 5.69
CA LEU A 18 0.29 -15.20 6.16
C LEU A 18 1.33 -14.25 5.54
N LEU A 19 2.50 -14.76 5.18
CA LEU A 19 3.61 -13.98 4.64
C LEU A 19 3.22 -13.06 3.46
N PRO A 20 2.51 -13.51 2.40
CA PRO A 20 2.11 -12.63 1.30
C PRO A 20 1.18 -11.50 1.75
N PHE A 21 0.31 -11.76 2.73
CA PHE A 21 -0.59 -10.73 3.26
C PHE A 21 0.20 -9.67 4.04
N ALA A 22 1.10 -10.10 4.92
CA ALA A 22 1.99 -9.18 5.63
C ALA A 22 2.85 -8.37 4.66
N ALA A 23 3.37 -8.99 3.60
CA ALA A 23 4.13 -8.31 2.56
C ALA A 23 3.27 -7.26 1.84
N MET A 24 2.01 -7.54 1.50
CA MET A 24 1.12 -6.54 0.91
C MET A 24 0.89 -5.34 1.84
N VAL A 25 0.72 -5.57 3.14
CA VAL A 25 0.46 -4.49 4.11
C VAL A 25 1.69 -3.59 4.30
N VAL A 26 2.88 -4.18 4.33
CA VAL A 26 4.16 -3.50 4.60
C VAL A 26 4.93 -3.21 3.30
N THR A 27 4.22 -2.99 2.19
CA THR A 27 4.79 -2.51 0.93
C THR A 27 3.92 -1.41 0.34
N SER A 28 4.28 -0.92 -0.85
CA SER A 28 3.55 0.11 -1.59
C SER A 28 2.10 -0.27 -1.95
N TYR A 29 1.74 -1.56 -1.87
CA TYR A 29 0.41 -2.04 -2.20
C TYR A 29 -0.70 -1.30 -1.43
N THR A 30 -0.51 -1.08 -0.12
CA THR A 30 -1.51 -0.41 0.74
C THR A 30 -1.90 0.98 0.21
N LYS A 31 -0.94 1.85 -0.08
CA LYS A 31 -1.24 3.19 -0.60
C LYS A 31 -1.96 3.11 -1.94
N ILE A 32 -1.47 2.26 -2.85
CA ILE A 32 -2.00 2.16 -4.21
C ILE A 32 -3.45 1.65 -4.18
N VAL A 33 -3.74 0.55 -3.48
CA VAL A 33 -5.09 -0.04 -3.45
C VAL A 33 -6.10 0.92 -2.81
N VAL A 34 -5.71 1.65 -1.76
CA VAL A 34 -6.57 2.64 -1.10
C VAL A 34 -6.87 3.80 -2.03
N VAL A 35 -5.86 4.38 -2.70
CA VAL A 35 -6.08 5.49 -3.65
C VAL A 35 -6.98 5.06 -4.81
N LEU A 36 -6.75 3.86 -5.37
CA LEU A 36 -7.60 3.31 -6.43
C LEU A 36 -9.05 3.09 -5.97
N GLY A 37 -9.24 2.61 -4.73
CA GLY A 37 -10.56 2.45 -4.12
C GLY A 37 -11.27 3.80 -3.92
N LEU A 38 -10.56 4.80 -3.41
CA LEU A 38 -11.08 6.16 -3.23
C LEU A 38 -11.44 6.81 -4.57
N LEU A 39 -10.61 6.65 -5.60
CA LEU A 39 -10.90 7.13 -6.96
C LEU A 39 -12.20 6.52 -7.48
N ARG A 40 -12.36 5.19 -7.40
CA ARG A 40 -13.59 4.53 -7.87
C ARG A 40 -14.83 5.11 -7.18
N ASN A 41 -14.76 5.29 -5.86
CA ASN A 41 -15.86 5.85 -5.09
C ASN A 41 -16.15 7.32 -5.47
N ALA A 42 -15.11 8.09 -5.81
CA ALA A 42 -15.24 9.50 -6.21
C ALA A 42 -15.91 9.66 -7.58
N ILE A 43 -15.57 8.80 -8.55
CA ILE A 43 -16.21 8.77 -9.87
C ILE A 43 -17.69 8.38 -9.73
N GLY A 44 -18.02 7.50 -8.77
CA GLY A 44 -19.40 7.13 -8.44
C GLY A 44 -19.99 6.02 -9.33
N VAL A 45 -19.17 5.39 -10.19
CA VAL A 45 -19.60 4.23 -10.97
C VAL A 45 -19.63 3.00 -10.07
N GLN A 46 -20.79 2.34 -10.03
CA GLN A 46 -20.94 1.12 -9.24
C GLN A 46 -20.17 -0.04 -9.89
N GLN A 47 -19.38 -0.73 -9.07
CA GLN A 47 -18.69 -1.99 -9.41
C GLN A 47 -17.69 -1.96 -10.58
N VAL A 48 -17.46 -0.81 -11.22
CA VAL A 48 -16.47 -0.65 -12.29
C VAL A 48 -15.43 0.40 -11.90
N PRO A 49 -14.11 0.08 -11.92
CA PRO A 49 -13.56 -1.26 -12.10
C PRO A 49 -13.82 -2.21 -10.91
N PRO A 50 -13.91 -3.53 -11.14
CA PRO A 50 -14.07 -4.51 -10.08
C PRO A 50 -12.91 -4.49 -9.08
N ASN A 51 -13.17 -4.82 -7.80
CA ASN A 51 -12.12 -4.91 -6.77
C ASN A 51 -10.95 -5.81 -7.20
N MET A 52 -11.24 -6.90 -7.90
CA MET A 52 -10.21 -7.83 -8.41
C MET A 52 -9.24 -7.15 -9.37
N VAL A 53 -9.74 -6.26 -10.24
CA VAL A 53 -8.91 -5.49 -11.17
C VAL A 53 -8.08 -4.46 -10.41
N LEU A 54 -8.68 -3.74 -9.46
CA LEU A 54 -7.95 -2.76 -8.64
C LEU A 54 -6.83 -3.41 -7.83
N ASN A 55 -7.11 -4.56 -7.19
CA ASN A 55 -6.11 -5.34 -6.47
C ASN A 55 -5.00 -5.85 -7.40
N GLY A 56 -5.35 -6.33 -8.60
CA GLY A 56 -4.39 -6.76 -9.62
C GLY A 56 -3.46 -5.64 -10.07
N ILE A 57 -4.00 -4.45 -10.35
CA ILE A 57 -3.21 -3.26 -10.67
C ILE A 57 -2.31 -2.90 -9.49
N ALA A 58 -2.85 -2.83 -8.28
CA ALA A 58 -2.07 -2.50 -7.08
C ALA A 58 -0.92 -3.49 -6.85
N LEU A 59 -1.13 -4.78 -7.09
CA LEU A 59 -0.10 -5.81 -6.96
C LEU A 59 1.01 -5.64 -8.01
N ILE A 60 0.65 -5.48 -9.29
CA ILE A 60 1.62 -5.29 -10.38
C ILE A 60 2.46 -4.03 -10.14
N MET A 61 1.80 -2.95 -9.75
CA MET A 61 2.45 -1.67 -9.45
C MET A 61 3.36 -1.79 -8.22
N SER A 62 2.93 -2.51 -7.19
CA SER A 62 3.76 -2.75 -6.01
C SER A 62 4.98 -3.58 -6.35
N CYS A 63 4.85 -4.62 -7.19
CA CYS A 63 6.00 -5.38 -7.70
C CYS A 63 6.97 -4.48 -8.48
N PHE A 64 6.45 -3.55 -9.29
CA PHE A 64 7.27 -2.60 -10.04
C PHE A 64 8.05 -1.66 -9.11
N VAL A 65 7.38 -1.06 -8.11
CA VAL A 65 8.00 -0.17 -7.11
C VAL A 65 9.03 -0.93 -6.25
N MET A 66 8.74 -2.18 -5.89
CA MET A 66 9.61 -3.01 -5.05
C MET A 66 10.74 -3.72 -5.81
N ALA A 67 10.78 -3.65 -7.15
CA ALA A 67 11.78 -4.33 -7.96
C ALA A 67 13.23 -4.00 -7.54
N PRO A 68 13.62 -2.73 -7.26
CA PRO A 68 14.98 -2.40 -6.82
C PRO A 68 15.37 -3.08 -5.50
N VAL A 69 14.43 -3.21 -4.56
CA VAL A 69 14.64 -3.88 -3.26
C VAL A 69 14.96 -5.36 -3.48
N GLY A 70 14.18 -6.03 -4.36
CA GLY A 70 14.40 -7.43 -4.71
C GLY A 70 15.71 -7.66 -5.46
N MET A 71 16.06 -6.78 -6.40
CA MET A 71 17.34 -6.85 -7.13
C MET A 71 18.54 -6.68 -6.20
N GLU A 72 18.47 -5.75 -5.24
CA GLU A 72 19.52 -5.55 -4.24
C GLU A 72 19.66 -6.76 -3.31
N ALA A 73 18.54 -7.30 -2.82
CA ALA A 73 18.52 -8.51 -2.00
C ALA A 73 19.19 -9.68 -2.74
N MET A 74 18.88 -9.87 -4.03
CA MET A 74 19.49 -10.90 -4.85
C MET A 74 21.00 -10.69 -5.05
N ARG A 75 21.44 -9.44 -5.20
CA ARG A 75 22.87 -9.10 -5.31
C ARG A 75 23.62 -9.46 -4.03
N ILE A 76 23.08 -9.07 -2.87
CA ILE A 76 23.64 -9.39 -1.55
C ILE A 76 23.72 -10.91 -1.36
N ALA A 77 22.63 -11.63 -1.64
CA ALA A 77 22.58 -13.09 -1.52
C ALA A 77 23.63 -13.81 -2.38
N ARG A 78 23.84 -13.35 -3.62
CA ARG A 78 24.87 -13.90 -4.53
C ARG A 78 26.30 -13.59 -4.07
N SER A 79 26.54 -12.40 -3.52
CA SER A 79 27.86 -12.00 -3.02
C SER A 79 28.29 -12.72 -1.75
N GLY A 80 27.34 -13.21 -0.95
CA GLY A 80 27.59 -13.96 0.29
C GLY A 80 27.97 -15.44 0.11
N GLY A 81 28.27 -15.90 -1.13
CA GLY A 81 28.75 -17.27 -1.40
C GLY A 81 27.68 -18.37 -1.38
N GLY A 82 26.40 -18.04 -1.19
CA GLY A 82 25.31 -18.99 -1.00
C GLY A 82 24.65 -19.45 -2.31
N ALA A 83 25.39 -20.16 -3.18
CA ALA A 83 24.79 -20.96 -4.25
C ALA A 83 24.57 -22.41 -3.79
N ALA A 84 23.90 -22.60 -2.65
CA ALA A 84 23.44 -23.93 -2.24
C ALA A 84 22.01 -24.14 -2.76
N PRO A 85 21.76 -25.09 -3.69
CA PRO A 85 20.40 -25.35 -4.16
C PRO A 85 19.53 -25.92 -3.03
N GLY A 86 18.29 -25.44 -2.92
CA GLY A 86 17.27 -25.99 -2.00
C GLY A 86 16.81 -24.99 -0.92
N ALA A 87 16.22 -25.52 0.16
CA ALA A 87 15.58 -24.74 1.24
C ALA A 87 16.50 -23.69 1.89
N ASN A 88 17.82 -23.89 1.84
CA ASN A 88 18.81 -22.95 2.38
C ASN A 88 18.85 -21.62 1.59
N GLN A 89 18.47 -21.64 0.31
CA GLN A 89 18.47 -20.46 -0.54
C GLN A 89 17.40 -19.43 -0.13
N ILE A 90 16.24 -19.90 0.36
CA ILE A 90 15.16 -19.01 0.83
C ILE A 90 15.59 -18.27 2.09
N VAL A 91 16.24 -18.96 3.03
CA VAL A 91 16.74 -18.36 4.28
C VAL A 91 17.79 -17.30 3.98
N VAL A 92 18.76 -17.61 3.12
CA VAL A 92 19.79 -16.65 2.67
C VAL A 92 19.17 -15.44 1.98
N LEU A 93 18.15 -15.65 1.14
CA LEU A 93 17.46 -14.56 0.46
C LEU A 93 16.66 -13.68 1.43
N MET A 94 15.99 -14.27 2.43
CA MET A 94 15.27 -13.51 3.45
C MET A 94 16.21 -12.64 4.28
N ASP A 95 17.34 -13.20 4.72
CA ASP A 95 18.34 -12.44 5.46
C ASP A 95 18.95 -11.33 4.61
N ALA A 96 19.26 -11.62 3.34
CA ALA A 96 19.74 -10.63 2.38
C ALA A 96 18.70 -9.54 2.06
N ALA A 97 17.41 -9.87 2.07
CA ALA A 97 16.32 -8.92 1.83
C ALA A 97 16.06 -7.99 3.02
N ARG A 98 16.45 -8.37 4.23
CA ARG A 98 16.19 -7.60 5.45
C ARG A 98 16.75 -6.18 5.38
N GLN A 99 17.98 -6.01 4.92
CA GLN A 99 18.63 -4.69 4.88
C GLN A 99 18.05 -3.78 3.77
N PRO A 100 17.91 -4.22 2.50
CA PRO A 100 17.24 -3.43 1.46
C PRO A 100 15.80 -3.05 1.84
N PHE A 101 15.05 -4.00 2.41
CA PHE A 101 13.67 -3.74 2.85
C PHE A 101 13.61 -2.72 3.97
N ARG A 102 14.47 -2.83 4.99
CA ARG A 102 14.58 -1.83 6.06
C ARG A 102 14.92 -0.44 5.51
N ARG A 103 15.84 -0.34 4.54
CA ARG A 103 16.15 0.94 3.88
C ARG A 103 14.95 1.52 3.15
N PHE A 104 14.19 0.69 2.43
CA PHE A 104 12.96 1.11 1.78
C PHE A 104 11.95 1.67 2.80
N LEU A 105 11.73 0.99 3.92
CA LEU A 105 10.84 1.49 4.97
C LEU A 105 11.35 2.80 5.58
N LEU A 106 12.66 2.92 5.84
CA LEU A 106 13.25 4.14 6.39
C LEU A 106 13.08 5.35 5.47
N ALA A 107 13.18 5.15 4.15
CA ALA A 107 13.03 6.22 3.17
C ALA A 107 11.60 6.77 3.09
N HIS A 108 10.59 5.95 3.40
CA HIS A 108 9.18 6.29 3.19
C HIS A 108 8.36 6.36 4.49
N ALA A 109 8.90 5.96 5.64
CA ALA A 109 8.27 6.15 6.93
C ALA A 109 8.59 7.54 7.49
N ARG A 110 7.56 8.31 7.84
CA ARG A 110 7.74 9.63 8.45
C ARG A 110 8.30 9.53 9.87
N GLU A 111 9.15 10.49 10.22
CA GLU A 111 9.74 10.59 11.57
C GLU A 111 8.68 10.73 12.67
N ARG A 112 7.62 11.48 12.41
CA ARG A 112 6.52 11.66 13.37
C ARG A 112 5.85 10.34 13.72
N GLU A 113 5.59 9.49 12.73
CA GLU A 113 4.93 8.20 12.86
C GLU A 113 5.85 7.20 13.57
N LYS A 114 7.16 7.21 13.27
CA LYS A 114 8.16 6.44 14.04
C LYS A 114 8.19 6.86 15.52
N ALA A 115 8.24 8.18 15.78
CA ALA A 115 8.21 8.72 17.14
C ALA A 115 6.92 8.35 17.89
N PHE A 116 5.78 8.34 17.21
CA PHE A 116 4.50 7.91 17.78
C PHE A 116 4.54 6.46 18.26
N PHE A 117 5.05 5.52 17.45
CA PHE A 117 5.16 4.13 17.85
C PHE A 117 6.21 3.90 18.94
N MET A 118 7.34 4.62 18.88
CA MET A 118 8.33 4.61 19.96
C MET A 118 7.76 5.09 21.30
N HIS A 119 7.00 6.18 21.28
CA HIS A 119 6.33 6.70 22.47
C HIS A 119 5.27 5.74 22.99
N SER A 120 4.50 5.13 22.08
CA SER A 120 3.50 4.12 22.43
C SER A 120 4.17 2.93 23.12
N ALA A 121 5.25 2.38 22.55
CA ALA A 121 5.98 1.25 23.15
C ALA A 121 6.45 1.56 24.58
N ARG A 122 6.93 2.77 24.86
CA ARG A 122 7.32 3.20 26.22
C ARG A 122 6.17 3.23 27.23
N GLN A 123 4.93 3.36 26.76
CA GLN A 123 3.74 3.36 27.62
C GLN A 123 3.19 1.96 27.88
N ILE A 124 3.26 1.07 26.88
CA ILE A 124 2.55 -0.23 26.92
C ILE A 124 3.47 -1.45 27.07
N TRP A 125 4.78 -1.32 26.85
CA TRP A 125 5.73 -2.43 26.98
C TRP A 125 6.45 -2.43 28.34
N PRO A 126 7.01 -3.57 28.77
CA PRO A 126 7.94 -3.61 29.90
C PRO A 126 9.11 -2.66 29.68
N LYS A 127 9.52 -1.94 30.74
CA LYS A 127 10.56 -0.88 30.67
C LYS A 127 11.85 -1.34 29.99
N ASP A 128 12.35 -2.51 30.38
CA ASP A 128 13.60 -3.07 29.85
C ASP A 128 13.56 -3.29 28.32
N GLN A 129 12.39 -3.65 27.78
CA GLN A 129 12.20 -3.88 26.35
C GLN A 129 11.98 -2.56 25.60
N ALA A 130 11.27 -1.61 26.21
CA ALA A 130 11.03 -0.29 25.62
C ALA A 130 12.31 0.55 25.50
N ASP A 131 13.24 0.42 26.46
CA ASP A 131 14.52 1.14 26.45
C ASP A 131 15.52 0.57 25.43
N ALA A 132 15.43 -0.73 25.14
CA ALA A 132 16.24 -1.39 24.12
C ALA A 132 15.75 -1.13 22.68
N LEU A 133 14.50 -0.68 22.53
CA LEU A 133 13.85 -0.46 21.24
C LEU A 133 14.49 0.71 20.48
N LYS A 134 14.73 0.51 19.18
CA LYS A 134 15.25 1.55 18.29
C LYS A 134 14.21 1.97 17.25
N PRO A 135 14.20 3.25 16.82
CA PRO A 135 13.29 3.74 15.77
C PRO A 135 13.39 2.97 14.46
N ASP A 136 14.57 2.41 14.19
CA ASP A 136 14.87 1.70 12.95
C ASP A 136 14.57 0.20 13.04
N ASP A 137 14.04 -0.30 14.15
CA ASP A 137 13.65 -1.71 14.27
C ASP A 137 12.39 -1.98 13.46
N LEU A 138 12.32 -3.14 12.79
CA LEU A 138 11.21 -3.48 11.90
C LEU A 138 9.84 -3.45 12.60
N ILE A 139 9.81 -3.74 13.91
CA ILE A 139 8.58 -3.69 14.72
C ILE A 139 8.03 -2.26 14.91
N VAL A 140 8.90 -1.25 14.75
CA VAL A 140 8.51 0.18 14.74
C VAL A 140 8.32 0.67 13.32
N LEU A 141 9.26 0.34 12.43
CA LEU A 141 9.25 0.80 11.04
C LEU A 141 8.04 0.31 10.24
N ALA A 142 7.69 -0.98 10.36
CA ALA A 142 6.58 -1.55 9.60
C ALA A 142 5.26 -0.83 9.89
N PRO A 143 4.79 -0.69 11.15
CA PRO A 143 3.55 0.02 11.42
C PRO A 143 3.66 1.54 11.17
N ALA A 144 4.82 2.17 11.40
CA ALA A 144 5.03 3.59 11.08
C ALA A 144 4.94 3.87 9.57
N PHE A 145 5.54 3.00 8.75
CA PHE A 145 5.44 3.03 7.30
C PHE A 145 3.99 2.85 6.86
N THR A 146 3.31 1.78 7.30
CA THR A 146 1.91 1.54 6.91
C THR A 146 0.99 2.71 7.28
N LEU A 147 1.19 3.33 8.45
CA LEU A 147 0.42 4.52 8.84
C LEU A 147 0.74 5.74 7.96
N THR A 148 2.01 5.93 7.59
CA THR A 148 2.44 6.99 6.66
C THR A 148 1.77 6.80 5.29
N GLU A 149 1.86 5.59 4.75
CA GLU A 149 1.27 5.20 3.46
C GLU A 149 -0.25 5.39 3.43
N LEU A 150 -0.94 4.99 4.50
CA LEU A 150 -2.38 5.17 4.63
C LEU A 150 -2.75 6.66 4.67
N THR A 151 -2.05 7.45 5.49
CA THR A 151 -2.26 8.89 5.58
C THR A 151 -2.10 9.57 4.23
N ASP A 152 -1.09 9.17 3.46
CA ASP A 152 -0.82 9.73 2.14
C ASP A 152 -1.83 9.28 1.10
N ALA A 153 -2.28 8.03 1.17
CA ALA A 153 -3.37 7.53 0.33
C ALA A 153 -4.66 8.33 0.54
N PHE A 154 -5.02 8.64 1.78
CA PHE A 154 -6.19 9.46 2.08
C PHE A 154 -6.02 10.91 1.61
N ARG A 155 -4.82 11.50 1.72
CA ARG A 155 -4.55 12.84 1.19
C ARG A 155 -4.72 12.89 -0.33
N ILE A 156 -4.13 11.93 -1.04
CA ILE A 156 -4.26 11.82 -2.49
C ILE A 156 -5.73 11.60 -2.87
N GLY A 157 -6.40 10.66 -2.21
CA GLY A 157 -7.80 10.36 -2.45
C GLY A 157 -8.72 11.56 -2.20
N PHE A 158 -8.46 12.36 -1.16
CA PHE A 158 -9.17 13.60 -0.88
C PHE A 158 -9.03 14.62 -2.01
N LEU A 159 -7.81 14.81 -2.53
CA LEU A 159 -7.57 15.71 -3.67
C LEU A 159 -8.30 15.25 -4.94
N LEU A 160 -8.31 13.94 -5.21
CA LEU A 160 -9.09 13.36 -6.31
C LEU A 160 -10.59 13.59 -6.10
N TYR A 161 -11.08 13.40 -4.87
CA TYR A 161 -12.48 13.60 -4.52
C TYR A 161 -12.92 15.04 -4.78
N LEU A 162 -12.08 16.02 -4.42
CA LEU A 162 -12.36 17.44 -4.59
C LEU A 162 -12.65 17.80 -6.05
N ALA A 163 -11.90 17.24 -7.00
CA ALA A 163 -12.11 17.49 -8.43
C ALA A 163 -13.50 17.05 -8.91
N PHE A 164 -14.03 15.93 -8.38
CA PHE A 164 -15.33 15.40 -8.76
C PHE A 164 -16.50 16.02 -7.99
N VAL A 165 -16.28 16.45 -6.74
CA VAL A 165 -17.29 17.15 -5.93
C VAL A 165 -17.75 18.45 -6.59
N VAL A 166 -16.83 19.17 -7.24
CA VAL A 166 -17.19 20.39 -7.98
C VAL A 166 -18.22 20.07 -9.08
N ILE A 167 -18.05 18.96 -9.81
CA ILE A 167 -19.01 18.52 -10.83
C ILE A 167 -20.37 18.20 -10.20
N ASP A 168 -20.37 17.50 -9.06
CA ASP A 168 -21.62 17.17 -8.35
C ASP A 168 -22.39 18.43 -7.95
N LEU A 169 -21.69 19.42 -7.37
CA LEU A 169 -22.30 20.67 -6.93
C LEU A 169 -22.84 21.50 -8.10
N VAL A 170 -22.09 21.58 -9.21
CA VAL A 170 -22.53 22.30 -10.41
C VAL A 170 -23.78 21.66 -11.01
N ILE A 171 -23.79 20.33 -11.15
CA ILE A 171 -24.91 19.61 -11.77
C ILE A 171 -26.15 19.63 -10.87
N ALA A 172 -25.99 19.44 -9.56
CA ALA A 172 -27.09 19.54 -8.62
C ALA A 172 -27.76 20.92 -8.68
N ASN A 173 -26.97 22.00 -8.67
CA ASN A 173 -27.49 23.36 -8.77
C ASN A 173 -28.16 23.64 -10.12
N ALA A 174 -27.60 23.14 -11.24
CA ALA A 174 -28.20 23.28 -12.56
C ALA A 174 -29.55 22.57 -12.67
N LEU A 175 -29.66 21.33 -12.18
CA LEU A 175 -30.93 20.58 -12.19
C LEU A 175 -32.00 21.25 -11.32
N MET A 176 -31.61 21.76 -10.14
CA MET A 176 -32.52 22.51 -9.27
C MET A 176 -33.03 23.79 -9.95
N ALA A 177 -32.16 24.53 -10.64
CA ALA A 177 -32.54 25.73 -11.38
C ALA A 177 -33.51 25.45 -12.54
N LEU A 178 -33.40 24.28 -13.18
CA LEU A 178 -34.31 23.82 -14.24
C LEU A 178 -35.64 23.25 -13.70
N GLY A 179 -35.81 23.18 -12.38
CA GLY A 179 -36.99 22.57 -11.75
C GLY A 179 -37.04 21.04 -11.85
N LEU A 180 -35.93 20.38 -12.20
CA LEU A 180 -35.84 18.93 -12.38
C LEU A 180 -35.56 18.20 -11.05
N SER A 181 -36.43 18.37 -10.07
CA SER A 181 -36.26 17.81 -8.71
C SER A 181 -36.34 16.28 -8.65
N GLN A 182 -36.94 15.64 -9.66
CA GLN A 182 -37.10 14.18 -9.72
C GLN A 182 -35.88 13.45 -10.30
N VAL A 183 -34.93 14.18 -10.91
CA VAL A 183 -33.72 13.59 -11.49
C VAL A 183 -32.62 13.58 -10.44
N THR A 184 -32.14 12.39 -10.07
CA THR A 184 -31.00 12.25 -9.15
C THR A 184 -29.74 12.87 -9.76
N PRO A 185 -29.14 13.92 -9.17
CA PRO A 185 -27.98 14.62 -9.75
C PRO A 185 -26.80 13.70 -10.04
N ASN A 186 -26.59 12.66 -9.23
CA ASN A 186 -25.51 11.69 -9.40
C ASN A 186 -25.58 10.95 -10.76
N ASN A 187 -26.78 10.60 -11.22
CA ASN A 187 -26.95 9.89 -12.50
C ASN A 187 -26.53 10.78 -13.69
N VAL A 188 -26.73 12.10 -13.56
CA VAL A 188 -26.29 13.06 -14.56
C VAL A 188 -24.80 13.36 -14.41
N ALA A 189 -24.25 13.37 -13.18
CA ALA A 189 -22.85 13.69 -12.92
C ALA A 189 -21.85 12.63 -13.38
N ILE A 190 -22.19 11.33 -13.26
CA ILE A 190 -21.29 10.22 -13.60
C ILE A 190 -20.69 10.35 -15.02
N PRO A 191 -21.49 10.55 -16.10
CA PRO A 191 -20.95 10.76 -17.45
C PRO A 191 -19.93 11.91 -17.55
N PHE A 192 -20.18 13.05 -16.89
CA PHE A 192 -19.25 14.19 -16.91
C PHE A 192 -17.97 13.91 -16.13
N LYS A 193 -18.06 13.24 -14.97
CA LYS A 193 -16.89 12.81 -14.20
C LYS A 193 -16.02 11.85 -15.00
N LEU A 194 -16.64 10.88 -15.68
CA LEU A 194 -15.95 9.94 -16.56
C LEU A 194 -15.28 10.66 -17.74
N LEU A 195 -16.00 11.58 -18.39
CA LEU A 195 -15.46 12.37 -19.49
C LEU A 195 -14.24 13.17 -19.04
N LEU A 196 -14.33 13.87 -17.90
CA LEU A 196 -13.20 14.60 -17.32
C LEU A 196 -12.01 13.67 -17.05
N PHE A 197 -12.27 12.53 -16.41
CA PHE A 197 -11.21 11.59 -16.05
C PHE A 197 -10.51 11.00 -17.28
N VAL A 198 -11.26 10.67 -18.33
CA VAL A 198 -10.69 10.18 -19.60
C VAL A 198 -9.97 11.28 -20.36
N ALA A 199 -10.53 12.49 -20.44
CA ALA A 199 -9.92 13.63 -21.12
C ALA A 199 -8.56 14.03 -20.52
N LEU A 200 -8.38 13.82 -19.21
CA LEU A 200 -7.13 14.09 -18.50
C LEU A 200 -6.16 12.89 -18.49
N ASN A 201 -6.43 11.82 -19.24
CA ASN A 201 -5.69 10.56 -19.19
C ASN A 201 -5.53 10.04 -17.74
N GLY A 202 -6.60 10.14 -16.94
CA GLY A 202 -6.55 10.03 -15.49
C GLY A 202 -5.91 8.75 -14.96
N TRP A 203 -6.08 7.61 -15.64
CA TRP A 203 -5.41 6.35 -15.29
C TRP A 203 -3.87 6.46 -15.37
N SER A 204 -3.35 6.93 -16.50
CA SER A 204 -1.91 7.05 -16.70
C SER A 204 -1.30 8.06 -15.75
N THR A 205 -1.94 9.23 -15.62
CA THR A 205 -1.49 10.31 -14.73
C THR A 205 -1.48 9.87 -13.27
N LEU A 206 -2.52 9.18 -12.81
CA LEU A 206 -2.61 8.69 -11.43
C LEU A 206 -1.56 7.61 -11.15
N LEU A 207 -1.46 6.59 -12.00
CA LEU A 207 -0.51 5.49 -11.79
C LEU A 207 0.93 5.99 -11.82
N HIS A 208 1.25 6.88 -12.76
CA HIS A 208 2.57 7.50 -12.82
C HIS A 208 2.86 8.35 -11.57
N GLY A 209 1.89 9.19 -11.16
CA GLY A 209 2.01 9.99 -9.95
C GLY A 209 2.25 9.14 -8.70
N LEU A 210 1.54 8.01 -8.57
CA LEU A 210 1.73 7.06 -7.46
C LEU A 210 3.13 6.46 -7.44
N ILE A 211 3.67 6.04 -8.59
CA ILE A 211 5.05 5.53 -8.68
C ILE A 211 6.04 6.59 -8.23
N LEU A 212 5.87 7.83 -8.69
CA LEU A 212 6.77 8.93 -8.35
C LEU A 212 6.76 9.28 -6.85
N THR A 213 5.75 8.86 -6.08
CA THR A 213 5.77 9.03 -4.61
C THR A 213 6.79 8.15 -3.89
N TYR A 214 7.38 7.17 -4.57
CA TYR A 214 8.41 6.26 -4.02
C TYR A 214 9.80 6.53 -4.56
N ARG A 215 10.05 7.75 -5.02
CA ARG A 215 11.37 8.20 -5.47
C ARG A 215 12.31 8.45 -4.29
#